data_AF-A3EXW0-F1
#
_entry.id   AF-A3EXW0-F1
#
_cell.length_a   1.000
_cell.length_b   1.000
_cell.length_c   1.000
_cell.angle_alpha   90.00
_cell.angle_beta   90.00
_cell.angle_gamma   90.00
#
_symmetry.space_group_name_H-M   'P 1'
#
loop_
_entity.id
_entity.type
_entity.pdbx_description
1 polymer ?
#
loop_
_entity_poly.entity_id
_entity_poly.type
_entity_poly.pdbx_seq_one_letter_code
_entity_poly.pdbx_strand_id
1 'polypeptide(L)'
;CLTDGNGDVAWLRLDDVRTSFKPRQPEKIGVETQPSSLYHNVSFLCPDGTKQPIDSVDPCVWISHPWPLIVSRKSTSNSVSKLINFVSDSHEIYDLKTWEYLLRVLFNMSFQPIKMISPTPILDYLKQIPGFLFSSSLPKCKGSGDDRTISICVPNKATLDKCQLLSNVALVYSIEPGFSCIVSQDCLHNVSKGEADVTIISTEKLRKAYEKKNLKTVLYQSHYDYGSLRQVAAVVRKNSKIHNLQDLKGKTACFTDEDGVGWNSFLMALKRKSLIEDDCHGASTIKKFFSNVCIIDSKPGDVFPTCFPDDGVKPSGVLEINEALGLRCITEGGGDVAFINYNALGRYLQDNPDLNTTLDDYTSICVYEDSSSYGCHLSW
;
A
#
# COMPACT_ATOMS: atom_id res chain seq x y z
N CYS A 1 -2.36 8.94 -42.97
CA CYS A 1 -2.77 7.53 -43.14
C CYS A 1 -4.21 7.44 -43.64
N LEU A 2 -5.23 7.69 -42.80
CA LEU A 2 -6.64 7.69 -43.22
C LEU A 2 -6.92 8.71 -44.32
N THR A 3 -6.38 9.93 -44.19
CA THR A 3 -6.54 11.02 -45.17
C THR A 3 -5.85 10.75 -46.50
N ASP A 4 -4.81 9.94 -46.49
CA ASP A 4 -3.94 9.69 -47.65
C ASP A 4 -4.32 8.40 -48.38
N GLY A 5 -5.40 7.72 -47.94
CA GLY A 5 -5.87 6.46 -48.52
C GLY A 5 -5.02 5.24 -48.18
N ASN A 6 -4.07 5.36 -47.24
CA ASN A 6 -3.19 4.24 -46.84
C ASN A 6 -3.87 3.24 -45.89
N GLY A 7 -5.08 3.54 -45.40
CA GLY A 7 -5.86 2.64 -44.58
C GLY A 7 -7.31 3.08 -44.48
N ASP A 8 -8.23 2.12 -44.37
CA ASP A 8 -9.69 2.36 -44.37
C ASP A 8 -10.24 2.80 -43.00
N VAL A 9 -9.52 2.47 -41.91
CA VAL A 9 -9.90 2.76 -40.52
C VAL A 9 -8.68 3.27 -39.76
N ALA A 10 -8.87 4.30 -38.92
CA ALA A 10 -7.84 4.78 -38.00
C ALA A 10 -8.37 4.81 -36.56
N TRP A 11 -7.57 4.28 -35.63
CA TRP A 11 -7.82 4.32 -34.20
C TRP A 11 -7.09 5.52 -33.60
N LEU A 12 -7.84 6.54 -33.20
CA LEU A 12 -7.31 7.84 -32.76
C LEU A 12 -8.02 8.31 -31.50
N ARG A 13 -7.38 9.22 -30.74
CA ARG A 13 -8.05 9.90 -29.63
C ARG A 13 -9.06 10.89 -30.17
N LEU A 14 -10.17 11.05 -29.46
CA LEU A 14 -11.25 11.92 -29.89
C LEU A 14 -10.78 13.38 -30.06
N ASP A 15 -9.90 13.86 -29.19
CA ASP A 15 -9.36 15.23 -29.26
C ASP A 15 -8.47 15.45 -30.49
N ASP A 16 -7.71 14.43 -30.89
CA ASP A 16 -6.89 14.46 -32.10
C ASP A 16 -7.80 14.51 -33.34
N VAL A 17 -8.85 13.69 -33.36
CA VAL A 17 -9.86 13.72 -34.43
C VAL A 17 -10.51 15.10 -34.51
N ARG A 18 -10.96 15.65 -33.38
CA ARG A 18 -11.55 16.99 -33.32
C ARG A 18 -10.57 18.06 -33.79
N THR A 19 -9.27 17.93 -33.53
CA THR A 19 -8.28 18.93 -33.94
C THR A 19 -7.93 18.81 -35.42
N SER A 20 -7.74 17.60 -35.91
CA SER A 20 -7.35 17.32 -37.30
C SER A 20 -8.49 17.47 -38.30
N PHE A 21 -9.73 17.23 -37.87
CA PHE A 21 -10.92 17.32 -38.71
C PHE A 21 -11.84 18.48 -38.33
N LYS A 22 -11.42 19.45 -37.49
CA LYS A 22 -12.21 20.65 -37.22
C LYS A 22 -12.47 21.43 -38.53
N PRO A 23 -13.69 21.94 -38.77
CA PRO A 23 -13.89 22.90 -39.84
C PRO A 23 -13.04 24.14 -39.52
N ARG A 24 -12.03 24.43 -40.36
CA ARG A 24 -11.32 25.71 -40.28
C ARG A 24 -12.35 26.80 -40.53
N GLN A 25 -12.54 27.71 -39.57
CA GLN A 25 -13.20 28.97 -39.91
C GLN A 25 -12.35 29.68 -40.97
N PRO A 26 -12.96 30.37 -41.94
CA PRO A 26 -12.20 31.12 -42.92
C PRO A 26 -11.40 32.21 -42.19
N GLU A 27 -10.09 32.01 -42.05
CA GLU A 27 -9.19 33.08 -41.66
C GLU A 27 -9.27 34.15 -42.75
N LYS A 28 -9.73 35.35 -42.35
CA LYS A 28 -9.62 36.64 -43.03
C LYS A 28 -9.42 36.58 -44.56
N ILE A 29 -10.51 36.94 -45.26
CA ILE A 29 -10.60 37.57 -46.59
C ILE A 29 -9.31 37.47 -47.44
N GLY A 30 -9.30 36.53 -48.39
CA GLY A 30 -8.40 36.61 -49.55
C GLY A 30 -7.79 35.30 -50.04
N VAL A 31 -7.93 34.18 -49.33
CA VAL A 31 -7.49 32.87 -49.82
C VAL A 31 -8.64 31.89 -49.71
N GLU A 32 -9.23 31.52 -50.85
CA GLU A 32 -10.09 30.34 -50.96
C GLU A 32 -9.25 29.11 -50.62
N THR A 33 -9.20 28.74 -49.34
CA THR A 33 -8.83 27.39 -48.96
C THR A 33 -10.10 26.57 -48.98
N GLN A 34 -10.23 25.75 -50.02
CA GLN A 34 -11.26 24.71 -50.13
C GLN A 34 -11.39 24.01 -48.77
N PRO A 35 -12.60 23.91 -48.18
CA PRO A 35 -12.78 23.06 -47.01
C PRO A 35 -12.31 21.66 -47.41
N SER A 36 -11.36 21.08 -46.68
CA SER A 36 -10.83 19.75 -46.97
C SER A 36 -12.03 18.81 -47.15
N SER A 37 -12.30 18.38 -48.39
CA SER A 37 -13.46 17.58 -48.79
C SER A 37 -13.57 16.24 -48.04
N LEU A 38 -12.54 15.89 -47.27
CA LEU A 38 -12.49 14.79 -46.33
C LEU A 38 -13.41 14.93 -45.11
N TYR A 39 -13.83 16.14 -44.71
CA TYR A 39 -14.69 16.33 -43.53
C TYR A 39 -16.01 15.55 -43.61
N HIS A 40 -16.60 15.50 -44.81
CA HIS A 40 -17.87 14.82 -45.04
C HIS A 40 -17.75 13.32 -45.34
N ASN A 41 -16.52 12.81 -45.52
CA ASN A 41 -16.27 11.43 -45.96
C ASN A 41 -15.78 10.52 -44.83
N VAL A 42 -15.63 11.04 -43.60
CA VAL A 42 -15.24 10.27 -42.43
C VAL A 42 -16.36 10.24 -41.41
N SER A 43 -16.47 9.13 -40.67
CA SER A 43 -17.49 8.93 -39.66
C SER A 43 -16.89 8.15 -38.50
N PHE A 44 -17.40 8.36 -37.29
CA PHE A 44 -17.12 7.48 -36.17
C PHE A 44 -17.80 6.13 -36.43
N LEU A 45 -17.08 5.03 -36.21
CA LEU A 45 -17.66 3.69 -36.15
C LEU A 45 -17.96 3.38 -34.69
N CYS A 46 -19.19 3.02 -34.38
CA CYS A 46 -19.62 2.72 -33.02
C CYS A 46 -19.45 1.22 -32.68
N PRO A 47 -19.32 0.85 -31.40
CA PRO A 47 -19.20 -0.55 -30.99
C PRO A 47 -20.40 -1.43 -31.35
N ASP A 48 -21.58 -0.84 -31.53
CA ASP A 48 -22.81 -1.52 -31.98
C ASP A 48 -22.86 -1.73 -33.51
N GLY A 49 -21.81 -1.32 -34.23
CA GLY A 49 -21.71 -1.42 -35.69
C GLY A 49 -22.34 -0.25 -36.45
N THR A 50 -22.95 0.72 -35.76
CA THR A 50 -23.51 1.92 -36.40
C THR A 50 -22.43 2.94 -36.72
N LYS A 51 -22.75 3.92 -37.58
CA LYS A 51 -21.87 5.04 -37.89
C LYS A 51 -22.47 6.34 -37.35
N GLN A 52 -21.62 7.18 -36.78
CA GLN A 52 -21.99 8.53 -36.37
C GLN A 52 -21.19 9.59 -37.16
N PRO A 53 -21.82 10.73 -37.51
CA PRO A 53 -21.13 11.85 -38.15
C PRO A 53 -19.93 12.35 -37.32
N ILE A 54 -18.89 12.84 -37.99
CA ILE A 54 -17.66 13.33 -37.34
C ILE A 54 -17.90 14.58 -36.46
N ASP A 55 -19.01 15.28 -36.69
CA ASP A 55 -19.45 16.49 -35.99
C ASP A 55 -20.45 16.21 -34.86
N SER A 56 -20.68 14.94 -34.53
CA SER A 56 -21.53 14.56 -33.40
C SER A 56 -21.05 15.22 -32.10
N VAL A 57 -22.00 15.79 -31.36
CA VAL A 57 -21.75 16.46 -30.07
C VAL A 57 -21.27 15.45 -29.02
N ASP A 58 -21.86 14.25 -29.03
CA ASP A 58 -21.53 13.13 -28.15
C ASP A 58 -21.20 11.89 -29.00
N PRO A 59 -19.97 11.80 -29.54
CA PRO A 59 -19.59 10.72 -30.44
C PRO A 59 -19.39 9.42 -29.65
N CYS A 60 -19.83 8.31 -30.24
CA CYS A 60 -19.59 6.98 -29.71
C CYS A 60 -18.09 6.68 -29.65
N VAL A 61 -17.66 6.05 -28.56
CA VAL A 61 -16.26 5.68 -28.31
C VAL A 61 -16.16 4.20 -27.99
N TRP A 62 -15.07 3.57 -28.43
CA TRP A 62 -14.81 2.15 -28.17
C TRP A 62 -14.25 1.91 -26.78
N ILE A 63 -13.37 2.80 -26.34
CA ILE A 63 -12.76 2.75 -25.02
C ILE A 63 -12.49 4.18 -24.55
N SER A 64 -12.71 4.41 -23.27
CA SER A 64 -12.31 5.65 -22.59
C SER A 64 -11.28 5.33 -21.52
N HIS A 65 -10.31 6.22 -21.37
CA HIS A 65 -9.29 6.11 -20.34
C HIS A 65 -9.79 6.81 -19.05
N PRO A 66 -9.67 6.17 -17.87
CA PRO A 66 -10.02 6.80 -16.60
C PRO A 66 -9.14 8.02 -16.35
N TRP A 67 -9.78 9.09 -15.90
CA TRP A 67 -9.06 10.21 -15.32
C TRP A 67 -8.29 9.74 -14.08
N PRO A 68 -7.10 10.32 -13.80
CA PRO A 68 -6.40 10.03 -12.57
C PRO A 68 -7.26 10.30 -11.34
N LEU A 69 -7.15 9.41 -10.36
CA LEU A 69 -8.01 9.39 -9.18
C LEU A 69 -7.22 9.66 -7.91
N ILE A 70 -7.84 10.38 -6.99
CA ILE A 70 -7.40 10.44 -5.60
C ILE A 70 -8.07 9.30 -4.86
N VAL A 71 -7.28 8.29 -4.50
CA VAL A 71 -7.75 7.10 -3.81
C VAL A 71 -7.46 7.22 -2.30
N SER A 72 -8.41 6.79 -1.48
CA SER A 72 -8.27 6.78 -0.02
C SER A 72 -8.85 5.51 0.60
N ARG A 73 -8.60 5.32 1.89
CA ARG A 73 -9.26 4.25 2.66
C ARG A 73 -10.72 4.62 2.84
N LYS A 74 -11.61 3.61 2.87
CA LYS A 74 -13.04 3.81 3.12
C LYS A 74 -13.33 4.59 4.41
N SER A 75 -12.52 4.38 5.46
CA SER A 75 -12.67 5.08 6.74
C SER A 75 -12.32 6.57 6.66
N THR A 76 -11.45 6.98 5.75
CA THR A 76 -10.99 8.37 5.61
C THR A 76 -11.57 9.07 4.39
N SER A 77 -12.42 8.40 3.60
CA SER A 77 -12.85 8.87 2.29
C SER A 77 -13.64 10.18 2.37
N ASN A 78 -14.49 10.34 3.39
CA ASN A 78 -15.25 11.58 3.59
C ASN A 78 -14.33 12.77 3.92
N SER A 79 -13.32 12.57 4.76
CA SER A 79 -12.36 13.61 5.11
C SER A 79 -11.50 14.02 3.91
N VAL A 80 -11.06 13.03 3.11
CA VAL A 80 -10.33 13.28 1.87
C VAL A 80 -11.20 14.04 0.87
N SER A 81 -12.43 13.61 0.62
CA SER A 81 -13.33 14.32 -0.31
C SER A 81 -13.59 15.78 0.11
N LYS A 82 -13.78 16.03 1.41
CA LYS A 82 -13.93 17.41 1.93
C LYS A 82 -12.68 18.24 1.66
N LEU A 83 -11.49 17.69 1.92
CA LEU A 83 -10.22 18.36 1.67
C LEU A 83 -10.02 18.68 0.18
N ILE A 84 -10.27 17.71 -0.71
CA ILE A 84 -10.11 17.90 -2.16
C ILE A 84 -11.09 18.94 -2.70
N ASN A 85 -12.35 18.92 -2.24
CA ASN A 85 -13.33 19.92 -2.61
C ASN A 85 -12.93 21.31 -2.11
N PHE A 86 -12.43 21.41 -0.87
CA PHE A 86 -11.91 22.68 -0.33
C PHE A 86 -10.77 23.24 -1.19
N VAL A 87 -9.74 22.44 -1.47
CA VAL A 87 -8.57 22.86 -2.27
C VAL A 87 -8.94 23.23 -3.72
N SER A 88 -9.96 22.58 -4.28
CA SER A 88 -10.42 22.82 -5.65
C SER A 88 -11.34 24.04 -5.76
N ASP A 89 -12.22 24.28 -4.77
CA ASP A 89 -13.22 25.37 -4.81
C ASP A 89 -12.70 26.70 -4.25
N SER A 90 -11.66 26.68 -3.40
CA SER A 90 -11.17 27.87 -2.73
C SER A 90 -10.54 28.84 -3.73
N HIS A 91 -11.28 29.89 -4.06
CA HIS A 91 -10.81 31.00 -4.89
C HIS A 91 -9.74 31.83 -4.18
N GLU A 92 -9.54 31.67 -2.86
CA GLU A 92 -8.67 32.51 -2.02
C GLU A 92 -7.27 31.94 -1.79
N ILE A 93 -6.94 30.74 -2.28
CA ILE A 93 -5.58 30.21 -2.17
C ILE A 93 -4.69 30.93 -3.20
N TYR A 94 -4.22 32.13 -2.89
CA TYR A 94 -3.29 32.91 -3.71
C TYR A 94 -1.86 32.93 -3.15
N ASP A 95 -1.68 32.51 -1.89
CA ASP A 95 -0.36 32.49 -1.27
C ASP A 95 0.44 31.25 -1.72
N LEU A 96 1.54 31.51 -2.43
CA LEU A 96 2.46 30.50 -2.97
C LEU A 96 3.15 29.66 -1.88
N LYS A 97 3.04 30.04 -0.61
CA LYS A 97 3.73 29.39 0.52
C LYS A 97 2.90 28.36 1.28
N THR A 98 1.61 28.21 0.97
CA THR A 98 0.74 27.27 1.68
C THR A 98 0.77 25.89 1.02
N TRP A 99 0.69 24.83 1.82
CA TRP A 99 0.70 23.45 1.30
C TRP A 99 -0.55 23.17 0.44
N GLU A 100 -1.66 23.87 0.72
CA GLU A 100 -2.89 23.82 -0.03
C GLU A 100 -2.71 24.38 -1.46
N TYR A 101 -1.91 25.45 -1.63
CA TYR A 101 -1.56 25.98 -2.94
C TYR A 101 -0.74 24.98 -3.75
N LEU A 102 0.30 24.41 -3.14
CA LEU A 102 1.13 23.39 -3.78
C LEU A 102 0.31 22.19 -4.22
N LEU A 103 -0.62 21.74 -3.37
CA LEU A 103 -1.53 20.65 -3.68
C LEU A 103 -2.47 21.00 -4.84
N ARG A 104 -3.01 22.23 -4.90
CA ARG A 104 -3.80 22.72 -6.03
C ARG A 104 -3.00 22.77 -7.33
N VAL A 105 -1.76 23.24 -7.28
CA VAL A 105 -0.85 23.25 -8.44
C VAL A 105 -0.58 21.84 -8.91
N LEU A 106 -0.29 20.90 -8.01
CA LEU A 106 -0.08 19.49 -8.34
C LEU A 106 -1.28 18.87 -9.07
N PHE A 107 -2.50 19.16 -8.59
CA PHE A 107 -3.72 18.72 -9.28
C PHE A 107 -3.83 19.38 -10.65
N ASN A 108 -3.80 20.70 -10.74
CA ASN A 108 -4.00 21.43 -12.01
C ASN A 108 -2.90 21.21 -13.06
N MET A 109 -1.65 20.94 -12.65
CA MET A 109 -0.53 20.59 -13.53
C MET A 109 -0.72 19.22 -14.17
N SER A 110 -1.38 18.31 -13.46
CA SER A 110 -1.59 16.94 -13.92
C SER A 110 -2.90 16.86 -14.70
N PHE A 111 -4.04 17.18 -14.07
CA PHE A 111 -5.39 17.13 -14.66
C PHE A 111 -6.38 17.97 -13.81
N GLN A 112 -7.38 18.62 -14.42
CA GLN A 112 -8.47 19.26 -13.66
C GLN A 112 -9.23 18.19 -12.86
N PRO A 113 -9.22 18.20 -11.51
CA PRO A 113 -9.87 17.17 -10.73
C PRO A 113 -11.38 17.25 -10.94
N ILE A 114 -12.00 16.15 -11.36
CA ILE A 114 -13.47 16.07 -11.41
C ILE A 114 -13.98 16.09 -9.97
N LYS A 115 -14.81 17.08 -9.66
CA LYS A 115 -15.43 17.22 -8.35
C LYS A 115 -16.32 16.02 -8.06
N MET A 116 -15.85 15.12 -7.20
CA MET A 116 -16.65 14.00 -6.71
C MET A 116 -17.52 14.48 -5.55
N ILE A 117 -18.84 14.51 -5.76
CA ILE A 117 -19.84 14.91 -4.76
C ILE A 117 -19.87 13.91 -3.59
N SER A 118 -19.59 12.64 -3.87
CA SER A 118 -19.48 11.59 -2.85
C SER A 118 -18.34 10.62 -3.17
N PRO A 119 -17.67 10.04 -2.15
CA PRO A 119 -16.67 9.01 -2.39
C PRO A 119 -17.32 7.77 -3.03
N THR A 120 -16.90 7.44 -4.24
CA THR A 120 -17.39 6.27 -5.00
C THR A 120 -16.38 5.13 -4.89
N PRO A 121 -16.81 3.87 -4.69
CA PRO A 121 -15.93 2.72 -4.83
C PRO A 121 -15.25 2.70 -6.20
N ILE A 122 -13.96 2.38 -6.24
CA ILE A 122 -13.16 2.43 -7.48
C ILE A 122 -13.80 1.59 -8.59
N LEU A 123 -14.29 0.39 -8.27
CA LEU A 123 -14.91 -0.48 -9.25
C LEU A 123 -16.18 0.13 -9.85
N ASP A 124 -16.98 0.84 -9.06
CA ASP A 124 -18.20 1.49 -9.56
C ASP A 124 -17.90 2.73 -10.39
N TYR A 125 -16.80 3.44 -10.09
CA TYR A 125 -16.27 4.47 -10.99
C TYR A 125 -15.81 3.86 -12.34
N LEU A 126 -15.02 2.79 -12.32
CA LEU A 126 -14.51 2.17 -13.54
C LEU A 126 -15.62 1.56 -14.42
N LYS A 127 -16.71 1.07 -13.83
CA LYS A 127 -17.90 0.59 -14.59
C LYS A 127 -18.58 1.69 -15.40
N GLN A 128 -18.47 2.95 -14.97
CA GLN A 128 -19.06 4.09 -15.69
C GLN A 128 -18.24 4.50 -16.91
N ILE A 129 -17.03 3.96 -17.08
CA ILE A 129 -16.12 4.33 -18.15
C ILE A 129 -16.36 3.39 -19.35
N PRO A 130 -16.80 3.93 -20.51
CA PRO A 130 -17.07 3.13 -21.69
C PRO A 130 -15.89 2.25 -22.08
N GLY A 131 -16.15 0.95 -22.27
CA GLY A 131 -15.17 -0.03 -22.76
C GLY A 131 -14.00 -0.38 -21.83
N PHE A 132 -13.77 0.35 -20.74
CA PHE A 132 -12.58 0.17 -19.90
C PHE A 132 -12.50 -1.23 -19.27
N LEU A 133 -13.52 -1.62 -18.50
CA LEU A 133 -13.56 -2.96 -17.89
C LEU A 133 -13.89 -4.09 -18.89
N PHE A 134 -14.43 -3.75 -20.06
CA PHE A 134 -14.67 -4.75 -21.11
C PHE A 134 -13.37 -5.13 -21.82
N SER A 135 -12.45 -4.18 -21.99
CA SER A 135 -11.15 -4.44 -22.61
C SER A 135 -10.33 -5.48 -21.82
N SER A 136 -10.47 -5.53 -20.49
CA SER A 136 -9.83 -6.55 -19.65
C SER A 136 -10.48 -7.93 -19.73
N SER A 137 -11.70 -8.05 -20.28
CA SER A 137 -12.38 -9.34 -20.52
C SER A 137 -12.05 -9.96 -21.88
N LEU A 138 -11.27 -9.28 -22.73
CA LEU A 138 -10.88 -9.82 -24.01
C LEU A 138 -9.94 -11.03 -23.80
N PRO A 139 -10.22 -12.18 -24.43
CA PRO A 139 -9.35 -13.33 -24.34
C PRO A 139 -7.98 -12.97 -24.93
N LYS A 140 -6.91 -13.15 -24.15
CA LYS A 140 -5.54 -13.02 -24.65
C LYS A 140 -5.34 -14.01 -25.79
N CYS A 141 -4.72 -13.56 -26.88
CA CYS A 141 -4.36 -14.44 -28.00
C CYS A 141 -3.43 -15.54 -27.47
N LYS A 142 -3.94 -16.77 -27.35
CA LYS A 142 -3.16 -17.98 -26.99
C LYS A 142 -2.25 -18.39 -28.15
N GLY A 143 -1.25 -17.57 -28.47
CA GLY A 143 -0.39 -17.73 -29.64
C GLY A 143 1.06 -18.09 -29.35
N SER A 144 1.51 -17.98 -28.11
CA SER A 144 2.86 -18.37 -27.67
C SER A 144 2.70 -19.32 -26.49
N GLY A 145 3.41 -20.44 -26.48
CA GLY A 145 3.33 -21.50 -25.46
C GLY A 145 3.81 -21.10 -24.06
N ASP A 146 3.64 -19.83 -23.70
CA ASP A 146 4.13 -19.19 -22.49
C ASP A 146 3.11 -18.13 -22.04
N ASP A 147 1.84 -18.52 -21.91
CA ASP A 147 0.81 -17.74 -21.21
C ASP A 147 1.11 -17.78 -19.70
N ARG A 148 2.24 -17.18 -19.32
CA ARG A 148 2.69 -17.08 -17.94
C ARG A 148 1.79 -16.09 -17.24
N THR A 149 0.72 -16.57 -16.64
CA THR A 149 -0.07 -15.79 -15.69
C THR A 149 0.45 -16.05 -14.29
N ILE A 150 0.94 -15.01 -13.62
CA ILE A 150 1.44 -15.12 -12.24
C ILE A 150 0.24 -15.30 -11.30
N SER A 151 0.19 -16.36 -10.52
CA SER A 151 -0.81 -16.57 -9.47
C SER A 151 -0.35 -15.95 -8.14
N ILE A 152 -1.05 -14.91 -7.69
CA ILE A 152 -0.80 -14.24 -6.40
C ILE A 152 -1.75 -14.81 -5.35
N CYS A 153 -1.21 -15.41 -4.30
CA CYS A 153 -2.00 -15.81 -3.14
C CYS A 153 -2.22 -14.64 -2.18
N VAL A 154 -3.47 -14.47 -1.71
CA VAL A 154 -3.85 -13.45 -0.73
C VAL A 154 -4.64 -14.06 0.45
N PRO A 155 -4.52 -13.48 1.67
CA PRO A 155 -4.98 -14.12 2.89
C PRO A 155 -6.50 -14.07 3.11
N ASN A 156 -7.22 -13.12 2.51
CA ASN A 156 -8.64 -12.91 2.78
C ASN A 156 -9.39 -12.27 1.60
N LYS A 157 -10.73 -12.26 1.69
CA LYS A 157 -11.60 -11.74 0.63
C LYS A 157 -11.36 -10.25 0.34
N ALA A 158 -11.12 -9.43 1.36
CA ALA A 158 -10.87 -8.00 1.17
C ALA A 158 -9.57 -7.73 0.38
N THR A 159 -8.54 -8.58 0.55
CA THR A 159 -7.31 -8.51 -0.26
C THR A 159 -7.49 -9.14 -1.64
N LEU A 160 -8.33 -10.17 -1.77
CA LEU A 160 -8.71 -10.72 -3.07
C LEU A 160 -9.37 -9.67 -3.96
N ASP A 161 -10.34 -8.92 -3.44
CA ASP A 161 -11.04 -7.90 -4.22
C ASP A 161 -10.08 -6.79 -4.71
N LYS A 162 -9.13 -6.38 -3.86
CA LYS A 162 -8.06 -5.44 -4.23
C LYS A 162 -7.14 -6.01 -5.33
N CYS A 163 -6.74 -7.27 -5.19
CA CYS A 163 -5.87 -7.94 -6.13
C CYS A 163 -6.54 -8.12 -7.51
N GLN A 164 -7.82 -8.51 -7.52
CA GLN A 164 -8.62 -8.65 -8.74
C GLN A 164 -8.81 -7.30 -9.46
N LEU A 165 -9.06 -6.23 -8.71
CA LEU A 165 -9.09 -4.88 -9.27
C LEU A 165 -7.75 -4.51 -9.93
N LEU A 166 -6.63 -4.76 -9.22
CA LEU A 166 -5.31 -4.46 -9.75
C LEU A 166 -5.00 -5.29 -11.01
N SER A 167 -5.39 -6.56 -11.02
CA SER A 167 -5.26 -7.45 -12.19
C SER A 167 -6.00 -6.87 -13.40
N ASN A 168 -7.25 -6.45 -13.21
CA ASN A 168 -8.04 -5.85 -14.30
C ASN A 168 -7.40 -4.57 -14.82
N VAL A 169 -6.94 -3.69 -13.93
CA VAL A 169 -6.26 -2.45 -14.32
C VAL A 169 -4.95 -2.77 -15.07
N ALA A 170 -4.14 -3.69 -14.56
CA ALA A 170 -2.88 -4.10 -15.19
C ALA A 170 -3.09 -4.58 -16.63
N LEU A 171 -4.16 -5.34 -16.88
CA LEU A 171 -4.53 -5.78 -18.23
C LEU A 171 -4.86 -4.62 -19.16
N VAL A 172 -5.64 -3.62 -18.72
CA VAL A 172 -5.98 -2.46 -19.57
C VAL A 172 -4.75 -1.62 -19.92
N TYR A 173 -3.77 -1.57 -19.03
CA TYR A 173 -2.49 -0.89 -19.26
C TYR A 173 -1.47 -1.77 -20.00
N SER A 174 -1.87 -2.93 -20.51
CA SER A 174 -1.01 -3.88 -21.22
C SER A 174 0.25 -4.27 -20.42
N ILE A 175 0.12 -4.41 -19.10
CA ILE A 175 1.20 -4.89 -18.25
C ILE A 175 1.30 -6.42 -18.41
N GLU A 176 2.48 -6.90 -18.79
CA GLU A 176 2.78 -8.31 -19.00
C GLU A 176 3.99 -8.78 -18.16
N PRO A 177 4.02 -10.04 -17.69
CA PRO A 177 2.93 -11.01 -17.74
C PRO A 177 1.72 -10.58 -16.93
N GLY A 178 0.53 -11.07 -17.31
CA GLY A 178 -0.66 -10.88 -16.49
C GLY A 178 -0.53 -11.62 -15.17
N PHE A 179 -1.36 -11.28 -14.20
CA PHE A 179 -1.43 -12.02 -12.95
C PHE A 179 -2.89 -12.28 -12.56
N SER A 180 -3.11 -13.32 -11.77
CA SER A 180 -4.39 -13.70 -11.20
C SER A 180 -4.26 -13.81 -9.68
N CYS A 181 -5.38 -13.92 -8.98
CA CYS A 181 -5.40 -13.88 -7.52
C CYS A 181 -6.19 -15.05 -6.96
N ILE A 182 -5.60 -15.79 -6.02
CA ILE A 182 -6.27 -16.86 -5.28
C ILE A 182 -6.34 -16.52 -3.79
N VAL A 183 -7.40 -16.93 -3.11
CA VAL A 183 -7.55 -16.72 -1.66
C VAL A 183 -7.23 -18.00 -0.90
N SER A 184 -6.34 -17.90 0.09
CA SER A 184 -6.02 -18.98 1.02
C SER A 184 -5.56 -18.41 2.35
N GLN A 185 -5.89 -19.07 3.46
CA GLN A 185 -5.38 -18.66 4.77
C GLN A 185 -3.88 -18.98 4.95
N ASP A 186 -3.35 -19.97 4.23
CA ASP A 186 -1.93 -20.35 4.30
C ASP A 186 -1.22 -20.15 2.95
N CYS A 187 -1.12 -18.89 2.52
CA CYS A 187 -0.47 -18.55 1.26
C CYS A 187 1.00 -18.94 1.19
N LEU A 188 1.72 -18.98 2.32
CA LEU A 188 3.09 -19.47 2.35
C LEU A 188 3.16 -20.96 2.01
N HIS A 189 2.18 -21.76 2.45
CA HIS A 189 2.08 -23.15 2.04
C HIS A 189 1.79 -23.28 0.56
N ASN A 190 0.78 -22.60 0.04
CA ASN A 190 0.39 -22.70 -1.37
C ASN A 190 1.55 -22.33 -2.30
N VAL A 191 2.30 -21.26 -1.98
CA VAL A 191 3.48 -20.89 -2.77
C VAL A 191 4.59 -21.94 -2.66
N SER A 192 4.84 -22.49 -1.47
CA SER A 192 5.83 -23.57 -1.30
C SER A 192 5.51 -24.86 -2.04
N LYS A 193 4.23 -25.09 -2.35
CA LYS A 193 3.73 -26.25 -3.10
C LYS A 193 3.61 -25.99 -4.60
N GLY A 194 3.84 -24.76 -5.07
CA GLY A 194 3.63 -24.38 -6.46
C GLY A 194 2.15 -24.25 -6.85
N GLU A 195 1.24 -24.13 -5.87
CA GLU A 195 -0.18 -23.85 -6.11
C GLU A 195 -0.45 -22.35 -6.35
N ALA A 196 0.51 -21.50 -5.95
CA ALA A 196 0.60 -20.10 -6.33
C ALA A 196 2.06 -19.75 -6.60
N ASP A 197 2.31 -18.70 -7.37
CA ASP A 197 3.67 -18.30 -7.72
C ASP A 197 4.27 -17.38 -6.64
N VAL A 198 3.45 -16.46 -6.11
CA VAL A 198 3.91 -15.46 -5.14
C VAL A 198 2.85 -15.16 -4.08
N THR A 199 3.31 -14.67 -2.94
CA THR A 199 2.47 -14.09 -1.88
C THR A 199 3.18 -12.89 -1.30
N ILE A 200 2.42 -11.94 -0.78
CA ILE A 200 2.96 -10.81 -0.01
C ILE A 200 2.87 -11.19 1.47
N ILE A 201 3.97 -11.05 2.21
CA ILE A 201 4.04 -11.37 3.64
C ILE A 201 4.61 -10.19 4.43
N SER A 202 4.28 -10.13 5.72
CA SER A 202 4.98 -9.26 6.66
C SER A 202 6.39 -9.77 6.93
N THR A 203 7.29 -8.87 7.33
CA THR A 203 8.67 -9.20 7.71
C THR A 203 8.74 -10.24 8.83
N GLU A 204 7.73 -10.27 9.72
CA GLU A 204 7.59 -11.27 10.79
C GLU A 204 7.59 -12.72 10.28
N LYS A 205 7.09 -12.95 9.06
CA LYS A 205 6.98 -14.29 8.47
C LYS A 205 8.17 -14.66 7.59
N LEU A 206 9.15 -13.76 7.42
CA LEU A 206 10.26 -13.93 6.49
C LEU A 206 11.14 -15.13 6.85
N ARG A 207 11.49 -15.28 8.13
CA ARG A 207 12.30 -16.41 8.64
C ARG A 207 11.59 -17.74 8.38
N LYS A 208 10.29 -17.82 8.68
CA LYS A 208 9.44 -18.99 8.38
C LYS A 208 9.40 -19.29 6.89
N ALA A 209 9.33 -18.27 6.03
CA ALA A 209 9.32 -18.44 4.58
C ALA A 209 10.64 -19.06 4.07
N TYR A 210 11.78 -18.59 4.59
CA TYR A 210 13.10 -19.11 4.20
C TYR A 210 13.35 -20.51 4.75
N GLU A 211 13.23 -20.68 6.08
CA GLU A 211 13.68 -21.92 6.73
C GLU A 211 12.66 -23.06 6.63
N LYS A 212 11.37 -22.75 6.82
CA LYS A 212 10.32 -23.78 6.89
C LYS A 212 9.63 -24.05 5.55
N LYS A 213 9.75 -23.12 4.59
CA LYS A 213 9.06 -23.19 3.29
C LYS A 213 10.00 -23.16 2.09
N ASN A 214 11.31 -22.98 2.31
CA ASN A 214 12.33 -22.90 1.25
C ASN A 214 11.98 -21.88 0.14
N LEU A 215 11.33 -20.78 0.52
CA LEU A 215 10.97 -19.70 -0.39
C LEU A 215 12.11 -18.69 -0.47
N LYS A 216 12.05 -17.80 -1.47
CA LYS A 216 12.97 -16.68 -1.64
C LYS A 216 12.19 -15.39 -1.83
N THR A 217 12.75 -14.28 -1.39
CA THR A 217 12.16 -12.96 -1.61
C THR A 217 12.50 -12.46 -2.99
N VAL A 218 11.48 -11.99 -3.72
CA VAL A 218 11.66 -11.40 -5.05
C VAL A 218 11.76 -9.88 -4.96
N LEU A 219 10.92 -9.25 -4.13
CA LEU A 219 10.84 -7.80 -3.97
C LEU A 219 10.65 -7.41 -2.51
N TYR A 220 11.17 -6.24 -2.14
CA TYR A 220 10.94 -5.61 -0.84
C TYR A 220 10.08 -4.35 -1.01
N GLN A 221 9.12 -4.16 -0.11
CA GLN A 221 8.42 -2.88 0.00
C GLN A 221 9.31 -1.92 0.79
N SER A 222 9.71 -0.80 0.18
CA SER A 222 10.49 0.26 0.84
C SER A 222 9.69 1.55 0.93
N HIS A 223 9.96 2.33 1.97
CA HIS A 223 9.56 3.73 2.05
C HIS A 223 10.59 4.59 1.30
N TYR A 224 10.15 5.73 0.75
CA TYR A 224 11.05 6.72 0.14
C TYR A 224 11.86 7.47 1.20
N ASP A 225 11.26 7.68 2.38
CA ASP A 225 11.90 8.29 3.53
C ASP A 225 12.48 7.22 4.47
N TYR A 226 13.80 7.22 4.65
CA TYR A 226 14.50 6.32 5.57
C TYR A 226 14.09 6.54 7.03
N GLY A 227 13.69 7.75 7.42
CA GLY A 227 13.17 8.04 8.76
C GLY A 227 11.81 7.37 9.04
N SER A 228 11.10 7.02 7.97
CA SER A 228 9.83 6.29 8.01
C SER A 228 10.01 4.76 8.01
N LEU A 229 11.24 4.25 8.00
CA LEU A 229 11.49 2.81 8.15
C LEU A 229 11.11 2.33 9.55
N ARG A 230 10.84 1.02 9.65
CA ARG A 230 10.36 0.40 10.89
C ARG A 230 11.54 0.18 11.83
N GLN A 231 11.79 1.15 12.70
CA GLN A 231 12.85 1.09 13.70
C GLN A 231 12.42 0.28 14.91
N VAL A 232 12.96 -0.93 15.04
CA VAL A 232 12.63 -1.83 16.15
C VAL A 232 13.51 -1.52 17.34
N ALA A 233 12.89 -1.19 18.47
CA ALA A 233 13.55 -0.81 19.71
C ALA A 233 13.04 -1.64 20.89
N ALA A 234 13.90 -1.80 21.90
CA ALA A 234 13.50 -2.26 23.23
C ALA A 234 13.01 -1.04 24.02
N VAL A 235 11.69 -0.87 24.10
CA VAL A 235 11.05 0.27 24.78
C VAL A 235 10.79 -0.09 26.23
N VAL A 236 11.23 0.78 27.14
CA VAL A 236 11.05 0.66 28.58
C VAL A 236 10.52 1.96 29.17
N ARG A 237 9.98 1.91 30.39
CA ARG A 237 9.60 3.11 31.13
C ARG A 237 10.86 3.86 31.57
N LYS A 238 10.87 5.18 31.41
CA LYS A 238 12.01 6.04 31.74
C LYS A 238 12.34 6.05 33.24
N ASN A 239 11.33 5.86 34.09
CA ASN A 239 11.50 5.75 35.55
C ASN A 239 11.92 4.34 36.01
N SER A 240 12.12 3.39 35.10
CA SER A 240 12.62 2.06 35.44
C SER A 240 14.13 2.10 35.76
N LYS A 241 14.63 1.05 36.42
CA LYS A 241 16.07 0.86 36.68
C LYS A 241 16.78 0.18 35.49
N ILE A 242 16.23 0.29 34.28
CA ILE A 242 16.75 -0.37 33.09
C ILE A 242 17.46 0.67 32.24
N HIS A 243 18.79 0.56 32.13
CA HIS A 243 19.63 1.52 31.42
C HIS A 243 20.36 0.90 30.23
N ASN A 244 20.55 -0.42 30.25
CA ASN A 244 21.27 -1.15 29.20
C ASN A 244 20.63 -2.52 28.93
N LEU A 245 21.18 -3.27 27.96
CA LEU A 245 20.68 -4.59 27.57
C LEU A 245 20.83 -5.63 28.70
N GLN A 246 21.85 -5.51 29.55
CA GLN A 246 22.09 -6.44 30.65
C GLN A 246 21.01 -6.31 31.74
N ASP A 247 20.52 -5.09 31.97
CA ASP A 247 19.47 -4.80 32.96
C ASP A 247 18.10 -5.41 32.60
N LEU A 248 17.93 -5.85 31.35
CA LEU A 248 16.75 -6.58 30.88
C LEU A 248 16.70 -8.01 31.42
N LYS A 249 17.81 -8.55 31.93
CA LYS A 249 17.85 -9.91 32.46
C LYS A 249 16.92 -10.04 33.67
N GLY A 250 16.07 -11.07 33.64
CA GLY A 250 15.08 -11.34 34.69
C GLY A 250 13.86 -10.40 34.68
N LYS A 251 13.69 -9.56 33.65
CA LYS A 251 12.51 -8.71 33.47
C LYS A 251 11.37 -9.44 32.77
N THR A 252 10.19 -8.82 32.74
CA THR A 252 9.03 -9.28 31.96
C THR A 252 9.05 -8.65 30.57
N ALA A 253 9.03 -9.45 29.50
CA ALA A 253 9.14 -8.97 28.13
C ALA A 253 7.91 -9.28 27.28
N CYS A 254 7.52 -8.32 26.45
CA CYS A 254 6.48 -8.46 25.44
C CYS A 254 7.08 -8.45 24.03
N PHE A 255 6.75 -9.45 23.22
CA PHE A 255 7.08 -9.48 21.79
C PHE A 255 5.79 -9.54 20.95
N THR A 256 5.83 -8.94 19.76
CA THR A 256 4.71 -9.03 18.81
C THR A 256 4.53 -10.45 18.29
N ASP A 257 5.64 -11.11 17.93
CA ASP A 257 5.67 -12.42 17.32
C ASP A 257 6.90 -13.22 17.79
N GLU A 258 6.72 -14.52 18.03
CA GLU A 258 7.85 -15.44 18.17
C GLU A 258 8.57 -15.53 16.81
N ASP A 259 9.90 -15.51 16.82
CA ASP A 259 10.73 -15.49 15.61
C ASP A 259 10.52 -14.27 14.69
N GLY A 260 9.84 -13.23 15.19
CA GLY A 260 9.60 -11.97 14.49
C GLY A 260 10.80 -11.02 14.49
N VAL A 261 10.58 -9.79 14.01
CA VAL A 261 11.61 -8.75 13.91
C VAL A 261 12.09 -8.35 15.31
N GLY A 262 11.19 -7.99 16.23
CA GLY A 262 11.54 -7.67 17.63
C GLY A 262 12.36 -8.75 18.32
N TRP A 263 11.94 -9.99 18.13
CA TRP A 263 12.58 -11.18 18.67
C TRP A 263 14.01 -11.37 18.16
N ASN A 264 14.18 -11.39 16.84
CA ASN A 264 15.49 -11.60 16.23
C ASN A 264 16.43 -10.41 16.44
N SER A 265 15.91 -9.18 16.43
CA SER A 265 16.70 -7.97 16.69
C SER A 265 17.27 -7.97 18.10
N PHE A 266 16.49 -8.44 19.08
CA PHE A 266 16.97 -8.62 20.44
C PHE A 266 18.05 -9.71 20.56
N LEU A 267 17.81 -10.90 20.00
CA LEU A 267 18.79 -11.98 20.00
C LEU A 267 20.11 -11.54 19.34
N MET A 268 20.02 -10.84 18.22
CA MET A 268 21.18 -10.28 17.53
C MET A 268 21.92 -9.23 18.38
N ALA A 269 21.19 -8.38 19.10
CA ALA A 269 21.77 -7.41 20.03
C ALA A 269 22.51 -8.10 21.19
N LEU A 270 21.90 -9.13 21.80
CA LEU A 270 22.53 -9.93 22.86
C LEU A 270 23.81 -10.60 22.37
N LYS A 271 23.76 -11.23 21.18
CA LYS A 271 24.93 -11.90 20.58
C LYS A 271 26.07 -10.91 20.33
N ARG A 272 25.76 -9.73 19.77
CA ARG A 272 26.76 -8.69 19.47
C ARG A 272 27.44 -8.12 20.72
N LYS A 273 26.72 -8.04 21.84
CA LYS A 273 27.28 -7.61 23.14
C LYS A 273 27.84 -8.78 23.95
N SER A 274 27.96 -9.97 23.36
CA SER A 274 28.47 -11.19 23.99
C SER A 274 27.73 -11.57 25.29
N LEU A 275 26.42 -11.32 25.33
CA LEU A 275 25.56 -11.61 26.49
C LEU A 275 24.94 -13.01 26.46
N ILE A 276 25.01 -13.66 25.30
CA ILE A 276 24.57 -15.04 25.07
C ILE A 276 25.65 -15.76 24.26
N GLU A 277 25.74 -17.07 24.45
CA GLU A 277 26.57 -17.93 23.60
C GLU A 277 25.91 -18.10 22.23
N ASP A 278 26.69 -18.57 21.24
CA ASP A 278 26.23 -18.77 19.88
C ASP A 278 25.34 -20.02 19.78
N ASP A 279 24.15 -19.96 20.40
CA ASP A 279 23.16 -21.02 20.30
C ASP A 279 22.11 -20.69 19.22
N CYS A 280 21.82 -21.69 18.38
CA CYS A 280 20.79 -21.58 17.35
C CYS A 280 19.36 -21.70 17.93
N HIS A 281 19.21 -21.67 19.26
CA HIS A 281 17.96 -21.96 19.96
C HIS A 281 17.37 -20.70 20.61
N GLY A 282 16.91 -19.75 19.78
CA GLY A 282 16.40 -18.46 20.22
C GLY A 282 15.31 -18.52 21.32
N ALA A 283 14.38 -19.47 21.24
CA ALA A 283 13.32 -19.69 22.24
C ALA A 283 13.85 -20.07 23.61
N SER A 284 14.80 -21.00 23.71
CA SER A 284 15.38 -21.35 25.00
C SER A 284 16.17 -20.20 25.60
N THR A 285 16.83 -19.41 24.76
CA THR A 285 17.66 -18.28 25.18
C THR A 285 16.80 -17.17 25.75
N ILE A 286 15.73 -16.78 25.05
CA ILE A 286 14.78 -15.78 25.56
C ILE A 286 14.08 -16.25 26.82
N LYS A 287 13.68 -17.53 26.90
CA LYS A 287 13.06 -18.11 28.10
C LYS A 287 13.98 -18.11 29.33
N LYS A 288 15.30 -18.25 29.13
CA LYS A 288 16.29 -18.18 30.22
C LYS A 288 16.66 -16.74 30.59
N PHE A 289 16.58 -15.82 29.62
CA PHE A 289 17.02 -14.44 29.80
C PHE A 289 16.00 -13.62 30.60
N PHE A 290 14.71 -13.79 30.33
CA PHE A 290 13.62 -13.08 31.00
C PHE A 290 12.98 -13.93 32.10
N SER A 291 12.36 -13.28 33.09
CA SER A 291 11.59 -14.00 34.11
C SER A 291 10.23 -14.46 33.56
N ASN A 292 9.60 -13.61 32.76
CA ASN A 292 8.35 -13.88 32.07
C ASN A 292 8.42 -13.33 30.64
N VAL A 293 7.83 -14.06 29.70
CA VAL A 293 7.75 -13.66 28.29
C VAL A 293 6.34 -13.92 27.82
N CYS A 294 5.76 -12.95 27.12
CA CYS A 294 4.49 -13.12 26.44
C CYS A 294 4.61 -12.69 24.97
N ILE A 295 3.81 -13.32 24.11
CA ILE A 295 3.77 -13.05 22.67
C ILE A 295 2.35 -12.62 22.30
N ILE A 296 2.19 -11.55 21.52
CA ILE A 296 0.85 -11.05 21.15
C ILE A 296 0.02 -12.10 20.40
N ASP A 297 0.57 -12.69 19.33
CA ASP A 297 -0.15 -13.66 18.47
C ASP A 297 0.04 -15.13 18.90
N SER A 298 0.33 -15.37 20.19
CA SER A 298 0.46 -16.73 20.73
C SER A 298 -0.91 -17.42 20.92
N LYS A 299 -0.95 -18.72 20.62
CA LYS A 299 -2.13 -19.58 20.72
C LYS A 299 -2.07 -20.49 21.95
N PRO A 300 -3.23 -20.98 22.43
CA PRO A 300 -3.26 -22.00 23.48
C PRO A 300 -2.41 -23.22 23.11
N GLY A 301 -1.40 -23.51 23.92
CA GLY A 301 -0.46 -24.62 23.72
C GLY A 301 0.92 -24.22 23.18
N ASP A 302 1.11 -22.96 22.79
CA ASP A 302 2.44 -22.44 22.40
C ASP A 302 3.38 -22.33 23.61
N VAL A 303 4.69 -22.25 23.33
CA VAL A 303 5.76 -22.23 24.35
C VAL A 303 5.65 -21.03 25.28
N PHE A 304 5.23 -19.88 24.73
CA PHE A 304 5.04 -18.64 25.44
C PHE A 304 3.56 -18.28 25.49
N PRO A 305 3.01 -17.83 26.63
CA PRO A 305 1.61 -17.44 26.71
C PRO A 305 1.33 -16.16 25.91
N THR A 306 0.04 -15.92 25.62
CA THR A 306 -0.41 -14.63 25.10
C THR A 306 -0.23 -13.51 26.14
N CYS A 307 0.07 -12.29 25.70
CA CYS A 307 0.17 -11.14 26.61
C CYS A 307 -1.18 -10.69 27.19
N PHE A 308 -2.27 -11.03 26.52
CA PHE A 308 -3.62 -10.59 26.89
C PHE A 308 -4.59 -11.77 26.94
N PRO A 309 -4.45 -12.68 27.92
CA PRO A 309 -5.43 -13.74 28.11
C PRO A 309 -6.76 -13.12 28.55
N ASP A 310 -7.84 -13.50 27.87
CA ASP A 310 -9.23 -13.21 28.25
C ASP A 310 -9.73 -11.75 28.16
N ASP A 311 -9.03 -10.84 27.47
CA ASP A 311 -9.43 -9.44 27.49
C ASP A 311 -10.52 -9.08 26.45
N GLY A 312 -10.63 -9.83 25.35
CA GLY A 312 -11.55 -9.53 24.24
C GLY A 312 -11.34 -8.14 23.61
N VAL A 313 -10.31 -7.41 24.00
CA VAL A 313 -10.07 -6.02 23.61
C VAL A 313 -9.27 -6.03 22.32
N LYS A 314 -9.92 -5.57 21.24
CA LYS A 314 -9.22 -5.29 19.98
C LYS A 314 -8.74 -3.85 20.01
N PRO A 315 -7.45 -3.58 19.72
CA PRO A 315 -6.96 -2.22 19.57
C PRO A 315 -7.80 -1.49 18.53
N SER A 316 -8.24 -0.29 18.87
CA SER A 316 -8.88 0.64 17.94
C SER A 316 -7.81 1.58 17.40
N GLY A 317 -7.76 1.80 16.09
CA GLY A 317 -6.79 2.73 15.49
C GLY A 317 -6.33 2.37 14.08
N VAL A 318 -5.37 3.17 13.59
CA VAL A 318 -4.79 3.05 12.22
C VAL A 318 -3.59 2.11 12.19
N LEU A 319 -3.00 1.82 13.36
CA LEU A 319 -1.83 0.95 13.54
C LEU A 319 -2.14 -0.52 13.25
N GLU A 320 -1.10 -1.28 12.90
CA GLU A 320 -1.19 -2.73 12.84
C GLU A 320 -1.54 -3.28 14.22
N ILE A 321 -2.45 -4.26 14.26
CA ILE A 321 -3.03 -4.78 15.51
C ILE A 321 -1.94 -5.29 16.46
N ASN A 322 -0.97 -6.06 15.95
CA ASN A 322 0.10 -6.62 16.78
C ASN A 322 1.02 -5.54 17.36
N GLU A 323 1.31 -4.49 16.56
CA GLU A 323 2.13 -3.35 16.98
C GLU A 323 1.41 -2.55 18.08
N ALA A 324 0.12 -2.28 17.91
CA ALA A 324 -0.70 -1.60 18.92
C ALA A 324 -0.81 -2.42 20.23
N LEU A 325 -0.93 -3.74 20.15
CA LEU A 325 -0.93 -4.61 21.33
C LEU A 325 0.44 -4.68 22.01
N GLY A 326 1.54 -4.67 21.25
CA GLY A 326 2.88 -4.57 21.82
C GLY A 326 3.08 -3.27 22.60
N LEU A 327 2.60 -2.15 22.05
CA LEU A 327 2.58 -0.85 22.70
C LEU A 327 1.71 -0.85 23.96
N ARG A 328 0.51 -1.43 23.89
CA ARG A 328 -0.36 -1.62 25.04
C ARG A 328 0.32 -2.36 26.18
N CYS A 329 1.13 -3.38 25.86
CA CYS A 329 1.81 -4.19 26.86
C CYS A 329 2.73 -3.34 27.75
N ILE A 330 3.48 -2.40 27.18
CA ILE A 330 4.35 -1.52 27.97
C ILE A 330 3.57 -0.38 28.65
N THR A 331 2.49 0.14 28.04
CA THR A 331 1.73 1.27 28.61
C THR A 331 0.82 0.86 29.77
N GLU A 332 0.11 -0.26 29.66
CA GLU A 332 -0.88 -0.72 30.66
C GLU A 332 -0.27 -1.65 31.72
N GLY A 333 1.02 -1.97 31.64
CA GLY A 333 1.73 -2.73 32.67
C GLY A 333 1.74 -4.25 32.46
N GLY A 334 1.65 -4.73 31.23
CA GLY A 334 1.83 -6.14 30.85
C GLY A 334 3.30 -6.60 30.81
N GLY A 335 4.27 -5.68 30.74
CA GLY A 335 5.69 -6.00 30.81
C GLY A 335 6.58 -4.82 31.18
N ASP A 336 7.84 -5.13 31.52
CA ASP A 336 8.89 -4.14 31.81
C ASP A 336 9.54 -3.59 30.53
N VAL A 337 9.51 -4.38 29.45
CA VAL A 337 10.07 -4.05 28.13
C VAL A 337 9.17 -4.58 27.02
N ALA A 338 9.01 -3.79 25.95
CA ALA A 338 8.36 -4.21 24.71
C ALA A 338 9.28 -4.02 23.50
N PHE A 339 9.31 -4.99 22.61
CA PHE A 339 10.12 -4.96 21.38
C PHE A 339 9.25 -4.57 20.18
N ILE A 340 9.25 -3.28 19.86
CA ILE A 340 8.26 -2.64 19.00
C ILE A 340 8.89 -1.56 18.11
N ASN A 341 8.15 -1.09 17.12
CA ASN A 341 8.50 0.06 16.31
C ASN A 341 8.44 1.34 17.14
N TYR A 342 9.59 1.95 17.44
CA TYR A 342 9.65 3.17 18.25
C TYR A 342 8.84 4.32 17.63
N ASN A 343 8.85 4.44 16.30
CA ASN A 343 8.12 5.48 15.56
C ASN A 343 6.59 5.36 15.72
N ALA A 344 6.07 4.19 16.10
CA ALA A 344 4.65 3.98 16.32
C ALA A 344 4.16 4.48 17.69
N LEU A 345 5.06 4.62 18.69
CA LEU A 345 4.69 4.96 20.06
C LEU A 345 4.01 6.32 20.17
N GLY A 346 4.54 7.36 19.52
CA GLY A 346 3.95 8.69 19.55
C GLY A 346 2.52 8.71 19.00
N ARG A 347 2.28 8.01 17.89
CA ARG A 347 0.94 7.90 17.30
C ARG A 347 -0.01 7.11 18.20
N TYR A 348 0.46 6.03 18.80
CA TYR A 348 -0.35 5.22 19.71
C TYR A 348 -0.81 6.01 20.93
N LEU A 349 0.07 6.81 21.54
CA LEU A 349 -0.29 7.66 22.69
C LEU A 349 -1.30 8.75 22.29
N GLN A 350 -1.18 9.32 21.09
CA GLN A 350 -2.17 10.28 20.56
C GLN A 350 -3.55 9.64 20.35
N ASP A 351 -3.58 8.40 19.86
CA ASP A 351 -4.82 7.65 19.64
C ASP A 351 -5.45 7.16 20.98
N ASN A 352 -4.71 7.20 22.09
CA ASN A 352 -5.14 6.71 23.41
C ASN A 352 -4.89 7.75 24.53
N PRO A 353 -5.59 8.90 24.52
CA PRO A 353 -5.34 9.99 25.47
C PRO A 353 -5.62 9.64 26.94
N ASP A 354 -6.47 8.63 27.19
CA ASP A 354 -6.85 8.21 28.54
C ASP A 354 -5.69 7.58 29.35
N LEU A 355 -4.59 7.20 28.69
CA LEU A 355 -3.43 6.58 29.34
C LEU A 355 -2.63 7.55 30.24
N ASN A 356 -2.89 8.87 30.18
CA ASN A 356 -2.18 9.90 30.97
C ASN A 356 -0.64 9.75 30.96
N THR A 357 -0.08 9.28 29.84
CA THR A 357 1.36 9.18 29.62
C THR A 357 1.75 9.86 28.32
N THR A 358 2.99 10.31 28.27
CA THR A 358 3.58 11.03 27.15
C THR A 358 4.78 10.26 26.61
N LEU A 359 5.29 10.66 25.44
CA LEU A 359 6.48 10.03 24.87
C LEU A 359 7.69 10.13 25.81
N ASP A 360 7.75 11.19 26.63
CA ASP A 360 8.83 11.44 27.60
C ASP A 360 8.85 10.45 28.78
N ASP A 361 7.77 9.68 28.98
CA ASP A 361 7.67 8.65 30.02
C ASP A 361 8.35 7.34 29.60
N TYR A 362 8.78 7.23 28.34
CA TYR A 362 9.39 6.06 27.76
C TYR A 362 10.79 6.38 27.22
N THR A 363 11.63 5.35 27.14
CA THR A 363 12.95 5.42 26.51
C THR A 363 13.23 4.10 25.80
N SER A 364 14.11 4.11 24.81
CA SER A 364 14.61 2.90 24.17
C SER A 364 16.01 2.54 24.65
N ILE A 365 16.35 1.24 24.60
CA ILE A 365 17.70 0.74 24.87
C ILE A 365 18.52 0.69 23.58
N CYS A 366 19.68 1.33 23.60
CA CYS A 366 20.54 1.47 22.43
C CYS A 366 21.60 0.37 22.38
N VAL A 367 21.84 -0.19 21.20
CA VAL A 367 22.98 -1.09 20.96
C VAL A 367 24.21 -0.34 20.45
N TYR A 368 23.98 0.78 19.74
CA TYR A 368 25.00 1.60 19.10
C TYR A 368 25.25 2.87 19.93
N GLU A 369 26.50 3.09 20.32
CA GLU A 369 26.92 4.23 21.17
C GLU A 369 26.96 5.57 20.40
N ASP A 370 26.99 5.55 19.06
CA ASP A 370 27.04 6.72 18.16
C ASP A 370 25.68 7.06 17.51
N SER A 371 24.56 6.96 18.23
CA SER A 371 23.21 7.08 17.64
C SER A 371 22.69 8.52 17.44
N SER A 372 23.55 9.55 17.48
CA SER A 372 23.11 10.95 17.52
C SER A 372 22.37 11.43 16.26
N SER A 373 22.47 10.71 15.13
CA SER A 373 21.80 11.07 13.88
C SER A 373 20.65 10.14 13.44
N TYR A 374 20.52 8.93 13.98
CA TYR A 374 19.56 7.92 13.47
C TYR A 374 18.61 7.31 14.54
N GLY A 375 18.67 7.80 15.78
CA GLY A 375 17.81 7.33 16.86
C GLY A 375 18.30 6.02 17.51
N CYS A 376 17.78 5.75 18.71
CA CYS A 376 18.17 4.61 19.53
C CYS A 376 17.28 3.39 19.27
N HIS A 377 17.78 2.45 18.45
CA HIS A 377 17.06 1.24 18.03
C HIS A 377 17.98 0.00 17.99
N LEU A 378 17.37 -1.19 17.95
CA LEU A 378 18.08 -2.47 17.80
C LEU A 378 18.32 -2.79 16.31
N SER A 379 17.33 -2.54 15.46
CA SER A 379 17.37 -2.74 14.00
C SER A 379 16.39 -1.80 13.28
N TRP A 380 16.43 -1.79 11.94
CA TRP A 380 15.55 -1.01 11.07
C TRP A 380 15.02 -1.84 9.90
#